data_AF-A0A661GVL6-F1
#
_entry.id   AF-A0A661GVL6-F1
#
_cell.length_a   1.000
_cell.length_b   1.000
_cell.length_c   1.000
_cell.angle_alpha   90.00
_cell.angle_beta   90.00
_cell.angle_gamma   90.00
#
_symmetry.space_group_name_H-M   'P 1'
#
loop_
_entity.id
_entity.type
_entity.pdbx_description
1 polymer ?
#
loop_
_entity_poly.entity_id
_entity_poly.type
_entity_poly.pdbx_seq_one_letter_code
_entity_poly.pdbx_strand_id
1 'polypeptide(L)'
;MRMKMMKNVNTLLKSRSMLITWTLYSALAAGSAAADSPGEPGQSSGKANPLKNVYFGEQHLHTANSPDAFAMGTRNTPDDAYRFCKAEAIKKLVDGTTVQKKTPYDWCAVTDYAEFLGMLPLMIDKTNPLADTQIGKLINSGDPKDGAEAFQIIISSVSAGKPPSYLMDPKTMSSVWETQKAVANKHNDPGVFTTLIAFEWTIDPDGPESSPQCVLPRRQGAGVGLLVTRFRKAGRPVDLPGSAT
;
A
#
# COMPACT_ATOMS: atom_id res chain seq x y z
N MET A 1 -5.82 -9.84 -81.17
CA MET A 1 -4.96 -9.25 -80.12
C MET A 1 -5.47 -9.74 -78.77
N ARG A 2 -4.58 -10.25 -77.91
CA ARG A 2 -4.78 -10.71 -76.51
C ARG A 2 -5.58 -9.65 -75.70
N MET A 3 -6.34 -9.93 -74.64
CA MET A 3 -6.02 -10.72 -73.44
C MET A 3 -7.25 -10.85 -72.50
N LYS A 4 -7.29 -11.94 -71.73
CA LYS A 4 -8.21 -12.31 -70.63
C LYS A 4 -8.29 -11.28 -69.48
N MET A 5 -9.42 -11.26 -68.74
CA MET A 5 -9.47 -11.73 -67.34
C MET A 5 -10.90 -11.68 -66.73
N MET A 6 -11.43 -12.88 -66.44
CA MET A 6 -12.38 -13.10 -65.33
C MET A 6 -11.62 -12.96 -64.01
N LYS A 7 -12.24 -12.37 -62.98
CA LYS A 7 -11.81 -12.51 -61.58
C LYS A 7 -13.00 -12.82 -60.66
N ASN A 8 -13.11 -14.13 -60.40
CA ASN A 8 -13.44 -14.83 -59.16
C ASN A 8 -14.27 -14.14 -58.07
N VAL A 9 -15.49 -14.65 -57.95
CA VAL A 9 -16.26 -14.85 -56.71
C VAL A 9 -15.44 -15.75 -55.78
N ASN A 10 -14.77 -15.20 -54.75
CA ASN A 10 -14.20 -16.02 -53.66
C ASN A 10 -13.88 -15.21 -52.39
N THR A 11 -14.85 -14.45 -51.88
CA THR A 11 -14.66 -13.62 -50.67
C THR A 11 -15.79 -13.80 -49.67
N LEU A 12 -16.16 -15.04 -49.32
CA LEU A 12 -17.25 -15.28 -48.36
C LEU A 12 -17.07 -16.46 -47.39
N LEU A 13 -15.88 -17.04 -47.24
CA LEU A 13 -15.67 -18.17 -46.31
C LEU A 13 -14.31 -18.15 -45.57
N LYS A 14 -13.95 -17.03 -44.92
CA LYS A 14 -12.75 -16.98 -44.05
C LYS A 14 -12.91 -16.18 -42.74
N SER A 15 -14.11 -16.08 -42.15
CA SER A 15 -14.29 -15.33 -40.89
C SER A 15 -15.00 -16.08 -39.76
N ARG A 16 -15.06 -17.42 -39.78
CA ARG A 16 -15.76 -18.19 -38.73
C ARG A 16 -14.89 -19.12 -37.87
N SER A 17 -13.60 -19.27 -38.15
CA SER A 17 -12.74 -20.20 -37.39
C SER A 17 -11.84 -19.55 -36.33
N MET A 18 -11.93 -18.24 -36.11
CA MET A 18 -11.05 -17.53 -35.15
C MET A 18 -11.71 -17.16 -33.81
N LEU A 19 -12.98 -17.55 -33.60
CA LEU A 19 -13.71 -17.26 -32.36
C LEU A 19 -13.72 -18.42 -31.35
N ILE A 20 -13.30 -19.62 -31.74
CA ILE A 20 -13.41 -20.80 -30.86
C ILE A 20 -12.14 -21.01 -30.01
N THR A 21 -11.01 -20.40 -30.38
CA THR A 21 -9.73 -20.56 -29.65
C THR A 21 -9.49 -19.53 -28.54
N TRP A 22 -10.28 -18.46 -28.44
CA TRP A 22 -10.14 -17.48 -27.35
C TRP A 22 -10.93 -17.82 -26.09
N THR A 23 -12.02 -18.57 -26.22
CA THR A 23 -12.86 -18.94 -25.06
C THR A 23 -12.20 -19.98 -24.16
N LEU A 24 -11.27 -20.79 -24.69
CA LEU A 24 -10.54 -21.78 -23.89
C LEU A 24 -9.41 -21.17 -23.02
N TYR A 25 -8.90 -19.98 -23.34
CA TYR A 25 -7.83 -19.35 -22.55
C TYR A 25 -8.36 -18.50 -21.38
N SER A 26 -9.59 -18.00 -21.48
CA SER A 26 -10.23 -17.21 -20.41
C SER A 26 -10.71 -18.07 -19.23
N ALA A 27 -10.95 -19.37 -19.45
CA ALA A 27 -11.39 -20.27 -18.39
C ALA A 27 -10.27 -20.72 -17.45
N LEU A 28 -9.00 -20.57 -17.83
CA LEU A 28 -7.87 -20.99 -16.99
C LEU A 28 -7.43 -19.93 -15.96
N ALA A 29 -7.87 -18.68 -16.10
CA ALA A 29 -7.46 -17.58 -15.22
C ALA A 29 -8.41 -17.33 -14.03
N ALA A 30 -9.62 -17.88 -14.05
CA ALA A 30 -10.63 -17.63 -13.00
C ALA A 30 -10.54 -18.59 -11.80
N GLY A 31 -9.81 -19.70 -11.92
CA GLY A 31 -9.76 -20.76 -10.89
C GLY A 31 -8.75 -20.56 -9.77
N SER A 32 -7.79 -19.64 -9.91
CA SER A 32 -6.69 -19.48 -8.93
C SER A 32 -6.98 -18.54 -7.77
N ALA A 33 -8.12 -17.84 -7.75
CA ALA A 33 -8.41 -16.87 -6.69
C ALA A 33 -8.94 -17.50 -5.39
N ALA A 34 -9.28 -18.79 -5.39
CA ALA A 34 -9.84 -19.51 -4.24
C ALA A 34 -9.17 -20.87 -4.04
N ALA A 35 -7.89 -21.02 -4.41
CA ALA A 35 -7.16 -22.26 -4.21
C ALA A 35 -6.78 -22.38 -2.73
N ASP A 36 -7.05 -23.54 -2.14
CA ASP A 36 -6.59 -23.87 -0.79
C ASP A 36 -5.06 -23.74 -0.73
N SER A 37 -4.57 -22.95 0.23
CA SER A 37 -3.15 -22.90 0.54
C SER A 37 -2.85 -23.79 1.75
N PRO A 38 -1.61 -24.26 1.95
CA PRO A 38 -1.25 -25.01 3.15
C PRO A 38 -1.55 -24.23 4.45
N GLY A 39 -1.52 -22.90 4.39
CA GLY A 39 -1.88 -22.02 5.51
C GLY A 39 -3.38 -21.79 5.68
N GLU A 40 -4.19 -21.97 4.63
CA GLU A 40 -5.65 -21.74 4.62
C GLU A 40 -6.39 -22.88 3.87
N PRO A 41 -6.39 -24.12 4.37
CA PRO A 41 -7.14 -25.20 3.76
C PRO A 41 -8.64 -24.98 3.95
N GLY A 42 -9.43 -25.33 2.93
CA GLY A 42 -10.88 -25.12 2.92
C GLY A 42 -11.33 -23.73 2.49
N GLN A 43 -10.44 -22.82 2.05
CA GLN A 43 -10.82 -21.52 1.47
C GLN A 43 -11.76 -21.71 0.28
N SER A 44 -11.46 -22.68 -0.59
CA SER A 44 -12.27 -23.08 -1.74
C SER A 44 -13.67 -23.58 -1.37
N SER A 45 -13.86 -24.07 -0.14
CA SER A 45 -15.09 -24.72 0.28
C SER A 45 -16.19 -23.75 0.74
N GLY A 46 -15.85 -22.47 0.95
CA GLY A 46 -16.77 -21.47 1.52
C GLY A 46 -17.23 -21.78 2.94
N LYS A 47 -16.62 -22.75 3.61
CA LYS A 47 -16.91 -23.13 5.01
C LYS A 47 -15.93 -22.44 5.96
N ALA A 48 -16.29 -22.36 7.24
CA ALA A 48 -15.40 -21.81 8.26
C ALA A 48 -14.05 -22.56 8.26
N ASN A 49 -12.95 -21.81 8.44
CA ASN A 49 -11.59 -22.37 8.44
C ASN A 49 -11.52 -23.58 9.39
N PRO A 50 -11.38 -24.81 8.88
CA PRO A 50 -11.40 -26.02 9.69
C PRO A 50 -10.22 -26.09 10.66
N LEU A 51 -9.11 -25.40 10.36
CA LEU A 51 -7.95 -25.31 11.25
C LEU A 51 -8.16 -24.35 12.43
N LYS A 52 -9.16 -23.46 12.33
CA LYS A 52 -9.37 -22.36 13.30
C LYS A 52 -8.10 -21.53 13.53
N ASN A 53 -7.30 -21.34 12.48
CA ASN A 53 -6.07 -20.56 12.57
C ASN A 53 -6.40 -19.12 12.96
N VAL A 54 -5.61 -18.58 13.88
CA VAL A 54 -5.59 -17.15 14.21
C VAL A 54 -4.32 -16.58 13.62
N TYR A 55 -4.45 -15.53 12.80
CA TYR A 55 -3.33 -14.83 12.21
C TYR A 55 -3.07 -13.52 12.95
N PHE A 56 -1.81 -13.28 13.27
CA PHE A 56 -1.32 -12.06 13.91
C PHE A 56 -0.51 -11.28 12.90
N GLY A 57 -0.78 -9.98 12.78
CA GLY A 57 -0.08 -9.14 11.83
C GLY A 57 -0.02 -7.69 12.22
N GLU A 58 0.68 -6.94 11.38
CA GLU A 58 0.86 -5.51 11.50
C GLU A 58 -0.01 -4.79 10.47
N GLN A 59 -0.89 -3.91 10.93
CA GLN A 59 -1.81 -3.17 10.07
C GLN A 59 -1.35 -1.74 9.82
N HIS A 60 -0.53 -1.18 10.70
CA HIS A 60 -0.26 0.25 10.74
C HIS A 60 1.22 0.49 10.98
N LEU A 61 2.01 0.44 9.90
CA LEU A 61 3.46 0.56 9.97
C LEU A 61 3.96 1.60 8.97
N HIS A 62 4.65 2.59 9.51
CA HIS A 62 5.30 3.66 8.75
C HIS A 62 6.79 3.42 8.56
N THR A 63 7.30 3.94 7.46
CA THR A 63 8.70 3.89 7.05
C THR A 63 9.22 5.30 6.80
N ALA A 64 10.45 5.43 6.32
CA ALA A 64 11.00 6.72 5.90
C ALA A 64 10.18 7.40 4.79
N ASN A 65 9.33 6.67 4.06
CA ASN A 65 8.47 7.25 3.04
C ASN A 65 7.30 8.06 3.63
N SER A 66 6.95 7.83 4.89
CA SER A 66 5.90 8.59 5.57
C SER A 66 6.43 9.90 6.17
N PRO A 67 5.74 11.04 6.01
CA PRO A 67 6.18 12.33 6.54
C PRO A 67 6.31 12.35 8.06
N ASP A 68 5.43 11.69 8.80
CA ASP A 68 5.44 11.66 10.27
C ASP A 68 6.62 10.83 10.81
N ALA A 69 6.80 9.62 10.31
CA ALA A 69 7.90 8.75 10.71
C ALA A 69 9.24 9.34 10.31
N PHE A 70 9.34 9.97 9.14
CA PHE A 70 10.56 10.67 8.72
C PHE A 70 10.88 11.84 9.65
N ALA A 71 9.88 12.66 10.01
CA ALA A 71 10.03 13.77 10.95
C ALA A 71 10.46 13.29 12.34
N MET A 72 10.01 12.11 12.77
CA MET A 72 10.43 11.45 14.01
C MET A 72 11.81 10.76 13.92
N GLY A 73 12.50 10.88 12.78
CA GLY A 73 13.87 10.36 12.61
C GLY A 73 13.95 8.94 12.04
N THR A 74 12.83 8.32 11.65
CA THR A 74 12.84 7.03 10.94
C THR A 74 13.55 7.20 9.60
N ARG A 75 14.50 6.30 9.34
CA ARG A 75 15.24 6.23 8.06
C ARG A 75 15.12 4.87 7.37
N ASN A 76 14.55 3.88 8.07
CA ASN A 76 14.35 2.53 7.56
C ASN A 76 13.33 2.49 6.42
N THR A 77 13.58 1.60 5.47
CA THR A 77 12.82 1.47 4.22
C THR A 77 11.65 0.48 4.37
N PRO A 78 10.72 0.43 3.39
CA PRO A 78 9.72 -0.64 3.33
C PRO A 78 10.33 -2.06 3.30
N ASP A 79 11.52 -2.23 2.71
CA ASP A 79 12.21 -3.54 2.71
C ASP A 79 12.60 -3.93 4.14
N ASP A 80 13.21 -3.01 4.89
CA ASP A 80 13.54 -3.23 6.31
C ASP A 80 12.29 -3.53 7.15
N ALA A 81 11.19 -2.82 6.89
CA ALA A 81 9.93 -3.02 7.59
C ALA A 81 9.38 -4.44 7.40
N TYR A 82 9.35 -4.95 6.16
CA TYR A 82 8.90 -6.33 5.91
C TYR A 82 9.87 -7.38 6.46
N ARG A 83 11.19 -7.14 6.41
CA ARG A 83 12.19 -8.01 7.05
C ARG A 83 11.97 -8.07 8.56
N PHE A 84 11.74 -6.94 9.20
CA PHE A 84 11.42 -6.86 10.63
C PHE A 84 10.11 -7.59 10.95
N CYS A 85 9.05 -7.41 10.14
CA CYS A 85 7.78 -8.14 10.27
C CYS A 85 7.97 -9.67 10.20
N LYS A 86 8.91 -10.15 9.38
CA LYS A 86 9.33 -11.57 9.31
C LYS A 86 10.30 -12.01 10.42
N ALA A 87 10.50 -11.19 11.45
CA ALA A 87 11.46 -11.41 12.54
C ALA A 87 12.93 -11.57 12.07
N GLU A 88 13.30 -11.01 10.92
CA GLU A 88 14.69 -10.84 10.56
C GLU A 88 15.32 -9.70 11.36
N ALA A 89 16.62 -9.82 11.66
CA ALA A 89 17.37 -8.73 12.27
C ALA A 89 17.59 -7.61 11.25
N ILE A 90 17.23 -6.38 11.63
CA ILE A 90 17.46 -5.17 10.84
C ILE A 90 18.28 -4.16 11.64
N LYS A 91 19.00 -3.29 10.93
CA LYS A 91 19.67 -2.15 11.55
C LYS A 91 18.75 -0.94 11.52
N LYS A 92 18.58 -0.26 12.64
CA LYS A 92 18.02 1.08 12.66
C LYS A 92 18.98 2.01 11.92
N LEU A 93 18.54 2.58 10.80
CA LEU A 93 19.44 3.39 9.97
C LEU A 93 19.81 4.73 10.61
N VAL A 94 19.11 5.14 11.68
CA VAL A 94 19.37 6.37 12.42
C VAL A 94 20.58 6.28 13.37
N ASP A 95 20.82 5.13 13.99
CA ASP A 95 21.86 4.96 15.04
C ASP A 95 22.67 3.66 14.90
N GLY A 96 22.36 2.81 13.92
CA GLY A 96 23.04 1.55 13.65
C GLY A 96 22.69 0.40 14.61
N THR A 97 21.84 0.63 15.62
CA THR A 97 21.44 -0.45 16.53
C THR A 97 20.66 -1.53 15.81
N THR A 98 20.93 -2.79 16.15
CA THR A 98 20.23 -3.94 15.57
C THR A 98 19.00 -4.26 16.39
N VAL A 99 17.86 -4.40 15.71
CA VAL A 99 16.59 -4.78 16.32
C VAL A 99 16.00 -5.99 15.60
N GLN A 100 15.28 -6.83 16.35
CA GLN A 100 14.65 -8.04 15.84
C GLN A 100 13.39 -8.35 16.65
N LYS A 101 12.30 -8.73 15.98
CA LYS A 101 11.11 -9.25 16.67
C LYS A 101 11.40 -10.65 17.20
N LYS A 102 10.83 -10.99 18.36
CA LYS A 102 10.90 -12.36 18.91
C LYS A 102 10.06 -13.35 18.10
N THR A 103 8.94 -12.89 17.56
CA THR A 103 7.97 -13.72 16.84
C THR A 103 7.65 -13.02 15.51
N PRO A 104 7.73 -13.72 14.36
CA PRO A 104 7.31 -13.18 13.08
C PRO A 104 5.79 -12.97 13.07
N TYR A 105 5.34 -12.03 12.27
CA TYR A 105 3.93 -11.91 11.92
C TYR A 105 3.56 -12.86 10.79
N ASP A 106 2.28 -13.22 10.70
CA ASP A 106 1.70 -13.94 9.56
C ASP A 106 1.47 -13.00 8.36
N TRP A 107 1.22 -11.72 8.65
CA TRP A 107 1.02 -10.69 7.64
C TRP A 107 1.46 -9.30 8.10
N CYS A 108 1.74 -8.42 7.15
CA CYS A 108 2.20 -7.06 7.43
C CYS A 108 1.74 -6.11 6.32
N ALA A 109 1.28 -4.92 6.72
CA ALA A 109 0.93 -3.81 5.85
C ALA A 109 1.85 -2.63 6.16
N VAL A 110 2.62 -2.18 5.16
CA VAL A 110 3.28 -0.88 5.23
C VAL A 110 2.28 0.17 4.74
N THR A 111 1.91 1.08 5.64
CA THR A 111 0.82 2.05 5.45
C THR A 111 1.33 3.48 5.54
N ASP A 112 2.42 3.78 4.85
CA ASP A 112 2.89 5.17 4.69
C ASP A 112 1.74 6.08 4.21
N TYR A 113 1.74 7.35 4.60
CA TYR A 113 0.72 8.32 4.17
C TYR A 113 0.66 8.40 2.63
N ALA A 114 -0.55 8.45 2.09
CA ALA A 114 -0.78 8.78 0.69
C ALA A 114 -0.42 10.24 0.41
N GLU A 115 -0.62 11.13 1.37
CA GLU A 115 -0.19 12.50 1.34
C GLU A 115 1.33 12.58 1.48
N PHE A 116 1.99 13.28 0.55
CA PHE A 116 3.44 13.50 0.57
C PHE A 116 4.30 12.23 0.53
N LEU A 117 3.74 11.12 0.02
CA LEU A 117 4.39 9.82 -0.03
C LEU A 117 5.82 9.91 -0.64
N GLY A 118 6.82 9.61 0.18
CA GLY A 118 8.23 9.56 -0.20
C GLY A 118 8.90 10.91 -0.47
N MET A 119 8.23 12.03 -0.19
CA MET A 119 8.74 13.34 -0.59
C MET A 119 9.84 13.87 0.32
N LEU A 120 9.76 13.62 1.63
CA LEU A 120 10.77 14.11 2.59
C LEU A 120 12.14 13.42 2.43
N PRO A 121 12.24 12.11 2.17
CA PRO A 121 13.52 11.48 1.83
C PRO A 121 14.25 12.14 0.66
N LEU A 122 13.52 12.62 -0.35
CA LEU A 122 14.12 13.30 -1.50
C LEU A 122 14.69 14.67 -1.14
N MET A 123 14.23 15.29 -0.05
CA MET A 123 14.77 16.57 0.38
C MET A 123 16.16 16.45 1.01
N ILE A 124 16.50 15.29 1.61
CA ILE A 124 17.85 15.07 2.17
C ILE A 124 18.84 14.49 1.16
N ASP A 125 18.36 14.10 -0.03
CA ASP A 125 19.21 13.79 -1.16
C ASP A 125 19.70 15.10 -1.81
N LYS A 126 20.98 15.43 -1.57
CA LYS A 126 21.62 16.65 -2.11
C LYS A 126 21.66 16.72 -3.63
N THR A 127 21.41 15.62 -4.33
CA THR A 127 21.36 15.59 -5.80
C THR A 127 19.94 15.87 -6.32
N ASN A 128 18.94 15.83 -5.45
CA ASN A 128 17.56 16.07 -5.81
C ASN A 128 17.20 17.56 -5.70
N PRO A 129 16.50 18.16 -6.69
CA PRO A 129 16.07 19.56 -6.63
C PRO A 129 15.22 19.91 -5.40
N LEU A 130 14.57 18.94 -4.77
CA LEU A 130 13.77 19.15 -3.56
C LEU A 130 14.64 19.59 -2.36
N ALA A 131 15.94 19.29 -2.35
CA ALA A 131 16.87 19.74 -1.33
C ALA A 131 16.99 21.28 -1.27
N ASP A 132 16.79 21.97 -2.40
CA ASP A 132 16.93 23.43 -2.50
C ASP A 132 15.64 24.20 -2.21
N THR A 133 14.53 23.50 -1.98
CA THR A 133 13.25 24.10 -1.59
C THR A 133 13.34 24.73 -0.19
N GLN A 134 12.37 25.57 0.19
CA GLN A 134 12.33 26.15 1.55
C GLN A 134 12.35 25.05 2.62
N ILE A 135 11.48 24.04 2.48
CA ILE A 135 11.39 22.92 3.41
C ILE A 135 12.67 22.08 3.36
N GLY A 136 13.21 21.82 2.16
CA GLY A 136 14.46 21.08 2.01
C GLY A 136 15.64 21.75 2.72
N LYS A 137 15.80 23.06 2.58
CA LYS A 137 16.86 23.82 3.27
C LYS A 137 16.72 23.76 4.79
N LEU A 138 15.50 23.88 5.31
CA LEU A 138 15.22 23.74 6.74
C LEU A 138 15.56 22.34 7.25
N ILE A 139 15.14 21.27 6.54
CA ILE A 139 15.47 19.89 6.93
C ILE A 139 16.99 19.65 6.88
N ASN A 140 17.69 20.18 5.87
CA ASN A 140 19.13 19.98 5.69
C ASN A 140 20.01 20.83 6.60
N SER A 141 19.48 21.82 7.32
CA SER A 141 20.29 22.60 8.26
C SER A 141 20.78 21.75 9.44
N GLY A 142 20.03 20.70 9.79
CA GLY A 142 20.29 19.83 10.93
C GLY A 142 19.95 20.46 12.28
N ASP A 143 19.43 21.69 12.32
CA ASP A 143 18.92 22.31 13.55
C ASP A 143 17.54 21.72 13.88
N PRO A 144 17.31 21.20 15.09
CA PRO A 144 15.99 20.74 15.53
C PRO A 144 14.88 21.79 15.40
N LYS A 145 15.20 23.08 15.52
CA LYS A 145 14.23 24.18 15.36
C LYS A 145 13.78 24.30 13.91
N ASP A 146 14.72 24.23 12.97
CA ASP A 146 14.41 24.31 11.54
C ASP A 146 13.65 23.06 11.09
N GLY A 147 14.00 21.88 11.62
CA GLY A 147 13.23 20.66 11.40
C GLY A 147 11.79 20.76 11.91
N ALA A 148 11.59 21.35 13.09
CA ALA A 148 10.26 21.62 13.61
C ALA A 148 9.50 22.65 12.75
N GLU A 149 10.16 23.72 12.30
CA GLU A 149 9.58 24.71 11.38
C GLU A 149 9.16 24.06 10.05
N ALA A 150 10.01 23.24 9.46
CA ALA A 150 9.72 22.48 8.24
C ALA A 150 8.46 21.62 8.40
N PHE A 151 8.34 20.91 9.53
CA PHE A 151 7.17 20.09 9.83
C PHE A 151 5.90 20.94 10.05
N GLN A 152 6.02 22.09 10.72
CA GLN A 152 4.90 23.03 10.88
C GLN A 152 4.42 23.60 9.53
N ILE A 153 5.33 23.90 8.61
CA ILE A 153 4.97 24.32 7.24
C ILE A 153 4.16 23.23 6.54
N ILE A 154 4.59 21.97 6.63
CA ILE A 154 3.89 20.84 6.02
C ILE A 154 2.48 20.71 6.62
N ILE A 155 2.35 20.59 7.94
CA ILE A 155 1.06 20.38 8.62
C ILE A 155 0.11 21.56 8.41
N SER A 156 0.59 22.80 8.54
CA SER A 156 -0.25 23.99 8.32
C SER A 156 -0.75 24.09 6.87
N SER A 157 0.06 23.67 5.90
CA SER A 157 -0.32 23.67 4.49
C SER A 157 -1.40 22.63 4.16
N VAL A 158 -1.42 21.48 4.85
CA VAL A 158 -2.50 20.48 4.78
C VAL A 158 -3.78 21.06 5.35
N SER A 159 -3.72 21.60 6.58
CA SER A 159 -4.89 22.19 7.26
C SER A 159 -5.50 23.36 6.47
N ALA A 160 -4.68 24.10 5.73
CA ALA A 160 -5.13 25.17 4.84
C ALA A 160 -5.62 24.70 3.46
N GLY A 161 -5.52 23.40 3.15
CA GLY A 161 -5.86 22.83 1.85
C GLY A 161 -4.98 23.32 0.69
N LYS A 162 -3.79 23.85 0.99
CA LYS A 162 -2.88 24.48 0.02
C LYS A 162 -1.42 24.03 0.24
N PRO A 163 -1.13 22.73 0.12
CA PRO A 163 0.25 22.26 0.19
C PRO A 163 1.09 22.86 -0.95
N PRO A 164 2.38 23.19 -0.71
CA PRO A 164 3.32 23.51 -1.78
C PRO A 164 3.24 22.46 -2.89
N SER A 165 3.11 22.91 -4.15
CA SER A 165 2.84 22.01 -5.28
C SER A 165 3.88 20.91 -5.45
N TYR A 166 5.14 21.19 -5.13
CA TYR A 166 6.23 20.23 -5.21
C TYR A 166 6.12 19.11 -4.17
N LEU A 167 5.35 19.27 -3.08
CA LEU A 167 5.08 18.19 -2.10
C LEU A 167 4.02 17.21 -2.59
N MET A 168 3.17 17.63 -3.53
CA MET A 168 2.09 16.83 -4.07
C MET A 168 2.33 16.50 -5.55
N ASP A 169 3.59 16.38 -5.99
CA ASP A 169 3.90 16.04 -7.37
C ASP A 169 3.43 14.60 -7.69
N PRO A 170 2.40 14.44 -8.54
CA PRO A 170 1.79 13.14 -8.77
C PRO A 170 2.75 12.16 -9.44
N LYS A 171 3.72 12.66 -10.23
CA LYS A 171 4.70 11.82 -10.91
C LYS A 171 5.64 11.16 -9.90
N THR A 172 6.20 11.94 -8.99
CA THR A 172 7.10 11.43 -7.95
C THR A 172 6.38 10.49 -7.00
N MET A 173 5.23 10.90 -6.46
CA MET A 173 4.45 10.08 -5.52
C MET A 173 3.99 8.76 -6.16
N SER A 174 3.56 8.79 -7.43
CA SER A 174 3.21 7.55 -8.15
C SER A 174 4.42 6.63 -8.31
N SER A 175 5.60 7.18 -8.60
CA SER A 175 6.84 6.38 -8.70
C SER A 175 7.23 5.73 -7.37
N VAL A 176 7.07 6.45 -6.26
CA VAL A 176 7.29 5.91 -4.90
C VAL A 176 6.26 4.81 -4.61
N TRP A 177 4.99 5.04 -4.94
CA TRP A 177 3.93 4.05 -4.78
C TRP A 177 4.19 2.76 -5.56
N GLU A 178 4.63 2.85 -6.82
CA GLU A 178 5.03 1.67 -7.60
C GLU A 178 6.18 0.92 -6.93
N THR A 179 7.14 1.65 -6.34
CA THR A 179 8.25 1.04 -5.60
C THR A 179 7.76 0.33 -4.34
N GLN A 180 6.87 0.94 -3.56
CA GLN A 180 6.29 0.33 -2.36
C GLN A 180 5.48 -0.93 -2.70
N LYS A 181 4.72 -0.92 -3.80
CA LYS A 181 4.05 -2.11 -4.33
C LYS A 181 5.03 -3.19 -4.75
N ALA A 182 6.12 -2.82 -5.43
CA ALA A 182 7.14 -3.78 -5.84
C ALA A 182 7.80 -4.44 -4.64
N VAL A 183 8.11 -3.68 -3.59
CA VAL A 183 8.65 -4.21 -2.33
C VAL A 183 7.64 -5.11 -1.62
N ALA A 184 6.37 -4.72 -1.50
CA ALA A 184 5.33 -5.59 -0.94
C ALA A 184 5.28 -6.93 -1.69
N ASN A 185 5.16 -6.90 -3.02
CA ASN A 185 5.13 -8.11 -3.84
C ASN A 185 6.39 -8.97 -3.70
N LYS A 186 7.58 -8.35 -3.57
CA LYS A 186 8.86 -9.05 -3.35
C LYS A 186 8.85 -9.83 -2.02
N HIS A 187 8.22 -9.29 -0.99
CA HIS A 187 8.19 -9.90 0.35
C HIS A 187 7.02 -10.85 0.56
N ASN A 188 6.03 -10.86 -0.33
CA ASN A 188 4.88 -11.75 -0.25
C ASN A 188 5.26 -13.19 -0.61
N ASP A 189 5.11 -14.10 0.36
CA ASP A 189 5.37 -15.53 0.21
C ASP A 189 4.10 -16.33 0.55
N PRO A 190 3.26 -16.68 -0.46
CA PRO A 190 1.96 -17.28 -0.22
C PRO A 190 2.02 -18.56 0.64
N GLY A 191 1.26 -18.56 1.73
CA GLY A 191 1.23 -19.68 2.69
C GLY A 191 2.31 -19.63 3.77
N VAL A 192 3.23 -18.64 3.71
CA VAL A 192 4.27 -18.42 4.73
C VAL A 192 4.17 -17.02 5.32
N PHE A 193 4.09 -15.97 4.49
CA PHE A 193 3.99 -14.57 4.93
C PHE A 193 3.22 -13.74 3.89
N THR A 194 2.19 -13.03 4.33
CA THR A 194 1.35 -12.22 3.44
C THR A 194 1.66 -10.73 3.59
N THR A 195 1.93 -10.04 2.49
CA THR A 195 1.97 -8.56 2.50
C THR A 195 0.64 -7.99 2.05
N LEU A 196 0.23 -6.90 2.67
CA LEU A 196 -0.88 -6.10 2.19
C LEU A 196 -0.35 -4.82 1.54
N ILE A 197 -0.66 -4.63 0.26
CA ILE A 197 -0.42 -3.35 -0.41
C ILE A 197 -1.42 -2.36 0.18
N ALA A 198 -0.96 -1.34 0.87
CA ALA A 198 -1.80 -0.42 1.65
C ALA A 198 -1.17 0.97 1.75
N PHE A 199 -1.96 1.96 2.17
CA PHE A 199 -1.52 3.31 2.52
C PHE A 199 -2.40 3.88 3.62
N GLU A 200 -1.90 4.86 4.37
CA GLU A 200 -2.73 5.67 5.27
C GLU A 200 -3.28 6.88 4.52
N TRP A 201 -4.54 7.21 4.76
CA TRP A 201 -5.21 8.37 4.21
C TRP A 201 -5.88 9.14 5.33
N THR A 202 -5.65 10.45 5.38
CA THR A 202 -6.13 11.28 6.49
C THR A 202 -7.02 12.42 6.04
N ILE A 203 -7.01 12.82 4.75
CA ILE A 203 -7.80 13.98 4.30
C ILE A 203 -9.24 13.60 3.93
N ASP A 204 -10.22 13.97 4.76
CA ASP A 204 -11.63 13.99 4.35
C ASP A 204 -11.92 15.27 3.55
N PRO A 205 -12.48 15.21 2.33
CA PRO A 205 -12.93 16.39 1.58
C PRO A 205 -13.97 17.24 2.34
N ASP A 206 -14.64 16.68 3.35
CA ASP A 206 -15.72 17.35 4.10
C ASP A 206 -15.27 17.98 5.44
N GLY A 207 -13.99 17.89 5.82
CA GLY A 207 -13.44 18.61 6.98
C GLY A 207 -12.40 17.84 7.81
N PRO A 208 -11.70 18.51 8.76
CA PRO A 208 -10.54 17.96 9.48
C PRO A 208 -10.86 16.91 10.57
N GLU A 209 -12.04 16.27 10.55
CA GLU A 209 -12.49 15.33 11.59
C GLU A 209 -12.27 13.84 11.26
N SER A 210 -11.33 13.51 10.36
CA SER A 210 -10.97 12.13 10.07
C SER A 210 -9.78 11.66 10.91
N SER A 211 -10.01 10.62 11.74
CA SER A 211 -8.91 9.77 12.19
C SER A 211 -8.22 9.15 10.97
N PRO A 212 -6.89 8.98 10.96
CA PRO A 212 -6.23 8.36 9.84
C PRO A 212 -6.76 6.96 9.55
N GLN A 213 -6.95 6.66 8.26
CA GLN A 213 -7.52 5.39 7.81
C GLN A 213 -6.49 4.63 6.99
N CYS A 214 -6.16 3.41 7.40
CA CYS A 214 -5.42 2.47 6.57
C CYS A 214 -6.34 1.94 5.46
N VAL A 215 -5.98 2.22 4.20
CA VAL A 215 -6.71 1.81 3.01
C VAL A 215 -6.06 0.58 2.40
N LEU A 216 -6.88 -0.47 2.20
CA LEU A 216 -6.52 -1.66 1.46
C LEU A 216 -7.22 -1.61 0.08
N PRO A 217 -6.51 -1.23 -1.00
CA PRO A 217 -7.09 -1.23 -2.33
C PRO A 217 -7.36 -2.67 -2.78
N ARG A 218 -8.59 -2.95 -3.24
CA ARG A 218 -8.89 -4.26 -3.84
C ARG A 218 -8.14 -4.42 -5.16
N ARG A 219 -7.61 -5.62 -5.39
CA ARG A 219 -7.17 -6.07 -6.72
C ARG A 219 -8.39 -6.07 -7.65
N GLN A 220 -8.32 -5.41 -8.80
CA GLN A 220 -9.47 -5.29 -9.71
C GLN A 220 -9.89 -6.64 -10.30
N GLY A 221 -11.10 -7.04 -9.92
CA GLY A 221 -12.04 -7.89 -10.63
C GLY A 221 -13.44 -7.50 -10.15
N ALA A 222 -14.09 -6.59 -10.90
CA ALA A 222 -15.42 -5.99 -10.67
C ALA A 222 -15.59 -5.02 -9.47
N GLY A 223 -15.90 -3.75 -9.78
CA GLY A 223 -16.55 -2.79 -8.88
C GLY A 223 -15.66 -2.11 -7.84
N VAL A 224 -15.55 -0.78 -7.91
CA VAL A 224 -14.84 0.02 -6.90
C VAL A 224 -15.60 -0.07 -5.57
N GLY A 225 -14.94 -0.63 -4.55
CA GLY A 225 -15.42 -0.64 -3.18
C GLY A 225 -14.24 -0.50 -2.23
N LEU A 226 -14.11 0.69 -1.63
CA LEU A 226 -13.19 1.04 -0.56
C LEU A 226 -13.39 0.12 0.65
N LEU A 227 -12.36 -0.59 1.09
CA LEU A 227 -12.39 -1.27 2.39
C LEU A 227 -11.78 -0.32 3.42
N VAL A 228 -12.62 0.56 4.01
CA VAL A 228 -12.29 1.21 5.27
C VAL A 228 -12.57 0.19 6.37
N THR A 229 -11.54 -0.36 7.01
CA THR A 229 -11.72 -1.19 8.19
C THR A 229 -12.10 -0.30 9.38
N ARG A 230 -13.41 0.03 9.53
CA ARG A 230 -13.95 0.38 10.85
C ARG A 230 -14.09 -0.91 11.66
N PHE A 231 -13.12 -1.19 12.53
CA PHE A 231 -13.30 -2.23 13.55
C PHE A 231 -14.39 -1.81 14.53
N ARG A 232 -15.57 -2.44 14.47
CA ARG A 232 -16.52 -2.39 15.60
C ARG A 232 -16.03 -3.33 16.69
N LYS A 233 -15.92 -2.79 17.90
CA LYS A 233 -15.60 -3.51 19.14
C LYS A 233 -16.49 -4.75 19.27
N ALA A 234 -15.88 -5.92 19.45
CA ALA A 234 -16.61 -7.09 19.93
C ALA A 234 -17.10 -6.78 21.36
N GLY A 235 -18.40 -6.54 21.49
CA GLY A 235 -19.04 -6.34 22.78
C GLY A 235 -18.88 -7.57 23.65
N ARG A 236 -18.26 -7.40 24.82
CA ARG A 236 -18.62 -8.21 25.99
C ARG A 236 -19.62 -7.40 26.82
N PRO A 237 -20.67 -8.03 27.36
CA PRO A 237 -21.64 -7.32 28.18
C PRO A 237 -20.93 -6.83 29.44
N VAL A 238 -21.07 -5.54 29.72
CA VAL A 238 -20.75 -4.98 31.04
C VAL A 238 -22.11 -4.74 31.68
N ASP A 239 -22.43 -5.52 32.70
CA ASP A 239 -23.55 -5.24 33.59
C ASP A 239 -23.39 -3.82 34.16
N LEU A 240 -24.44 -3.01 33.99
CA LEU A 240 -24.52 -1.68 34.56
C LEU A 240 -24.81 -1.81 36.07
N PRO A 241 -24.06 -1.15 36.98
CA PRO A 241 -24.56 -0.91 38.32
C PRO A 241 -25.74 0.05 38.25
N GLY A 242 -26.70 -0.21 39.13
CA GLY A 242 -28.07 0.29 39.11
C GLY A 242 -28.25 1.80 39.04
N SER A 243 -29.45 2.15 38.58
CA SER A 243 -30.06 3.47 38.64
C SER A 243 -30.00 4.09 40.04
N ALA A 244 -29.65 5.37 40.09
CA ALA A 244 -29.81 6.21 41.26
C ALA A 244 -31.29 6.32 41.67
N THR A 245 -31.57 5.93 42.92
CA THR A 245 -32.34 6.70 43.92
C THR A 245 -31.81 6.34 45.29
#